data_AF-A0A962H7Z9-F1
#
_entry.id   AF-A0A962H7Z9-F1
#
_cell.length_a   1.000
_cell.length_b   1.000
_cell.length_c   1.000
_cell.angle_alpha   90.00
_cell.angle_beta   90.00
_cell.angle_gamma   90.00
#
_symmetry.space_group_name_H-M   'P 1'
#
loop_
_entity.id
_entity.type
_entity.pdbx_description
1 polymer ?
#
loop_
_entity_poly.entity_id
_entity_poly.type
_entity_poly.pdbx_seq_one_letter_code
_entity_poly.pdbx_strand_id
1 'polypeptide(L)'
;LTYAKHSLRTHKLFVGEFYLLVLFAVLGMFILVSSTNFIMLYLGLELLALSGYALVALDRDAPLSAESAMKYFVLGAIASGLLLYGMSILYGISGSLDIQEIATAVAHGQSMAVLAFALTFVVIGLAFKFGAVPFHMW
;
A
#
# COMPACT_ATOMS: atom_id res chain seq x y z
N LEU A 1 -17.31 -2.24 11.38
CA LEU A 1 -17.32 -3.52 12.14
C LEU A 1 -18.72 -4.12 12.30
N THR A 2 -19.73 -3.36 12.73
CA THR A 2 -21.12 -3.84 12.87
C THR A 2 -21.74 -4.38 11.57
N TYR A 3 -21.48 -3.72 10.43
CA TYR A 3 -21.98 -4.16 9.12
C TYR A 3 -21.46 -5.55 8.68
N ALA A 4 -20.23 -5.92 9.03
CA ALA A 4 -19.64 -7.21 8.66
C ALA A 4 -20.15 -8.37 9.53
N LYS A 5 -20.70 -8.08 10.72
CA LYS A 5 -21.04 -9.09 11.73
C LYS A 5 -22.01 -10.15 11.24
N HIS A 6 -23.05 -9.74 10.49
CA HIS A 6 -24.03 -10.70 9.95
C HIS A 6 -23.37 -11.64 8.95
N SER A 7 -22.68 -11.08 7.93
CA SER A 7 -22.01 -11.87 6.89
C SER A 7 -20.96 -12.84 7.45
N LEU A 8 -20.12 -12.37 8.39
CA LEU A 8 -19.09 -13.22 9.01
C LEU A 8 -19.70 -14.40 9.78
N ARG A 9 -20.86 -14.23 10.43
CA ARG A 9 -21.56 -15.33 11.10
C ARG A 9 -22.13 -16.33 10.11
N THR A 10 -22.74 -15.85 9.02
CA THR A 10 -23.29 -16.70 7.96
C THR A 10 -22.21 -17.57 7.32
N HIS A 11 -21.01 -17.01 7.10
CA HIS A 11 -19.88 -17.72 6.49
C HIS A 11 -18.98 -18.43 7.53
N LYS A 12 -19.35 -18.45 8.82
CA LYS A 12 -18.55 -19.02 9.93
C LYS A 12 -17.14 -18.42 10.08
N LEU A 13 -16.94 -17.19 9.59
CA LEU A 13 -15.71 -16.39 9.70
C LEU A 13 -15.75 -15.40 10.88
N PHE A 14 -16.65 -15.62 11.85
CA PHE A 14 -16.78 -14.74 13.02
C PHE A 14 -15.70 -15.02 14.06
N VAL A 15 -14.45 -14.74 13.68
CA VAL A 15 -13.24 -15.02 14.47
C VAL A 15 -12.53 -13.74 14.89
N GLY A 16 -11.66 -13.83 15.89
CA GLY A 16 -10.95 -12.68 16.46
C GLY A 16 -9.99 -12.02 15.46
N GLU A 17 -9.40 -12.80 14.54
CA GLU A 17 -8.43 -12.30 13.57
C GLU A 17 -9.02 -11.21 12.67
N PHE A 18 -10.31 -11.31 12.29
CA PHE A 18 -10.97 -10.28 11.50
C PHE A 18 -10.87 -8.89 12.14
N TYR A 19 -11.15 -8.80 13.43
CA TYR A 19 -11.11 -7.53 14.16
C TYR A 19 -9.69 -6.99 14.29
N LEU A 20 -8.73 -7.88 14.58
CA LEU A 20 -7.32 -7.49 14.67
C LEU A 20 -6.80 -6.94 13.34
N LEU A 21 -7.09 -7.62 12.22
CA LEU A 21 -6.68 -7.18 10.90
C LEU A 21 -7.32 -5.85 10.49
N VAL A 22 -8.61 -5.65 10.79
CA VAL A 22 -9.27 -4.36 10.53
C VAL A 22 -8.65 -3.25 11.38
N LEU A 23 -8.33 -3.51 12.65
CA LEU A 23 -7.67 -2.52 13.51
C LEU A 23 -6.26 -2.18 13.01
N PHE A 24 -5.49 -3.17 12.55
CA PHE A 24 -4.19 -2.92 11.93
C PHE A 24 -4.30 -2.13 10.61
N ALA A 25 -5.30 -2.43 9.79
CA ALA A 25 -5.57 -1.66 8.58
C ALA A 25 -5.85 -0.17 8.91
N VAL A 26 -6.71 0.09 9.90
CA VAL A 26 -7.02 1.44 10.37
C VAL A 26 -5.80 2.13 10.97
N LEU A 27 -4.98 1.40 11.74
CA LEU A 27 -3.71 1.92 12.26
C LEU A 27 -2.78 2.34 11.12
N GLY A 28 -2.66 1.51 10.07
CA GLY A 28 -1.91 1.85 8.85
C GLY A 28 -2.41 3.13 8.19
N MET A 29 -3.73 3.33 8.11
CA MET A 29 -4.33 4.57 7.60
C MET A 29 -3.98 5.78 8.48
N PHE A 30 -3.99 5.64 9.81
CA PHE A 30 -3.58 6.74 10.70
C PHE A 30 -2.11 7.09 10.54
N ILE A 31 -1.23 6.10 10.48
CA ILE A 31 0.21 6.31 10.21
C ILE A 31 0.39 7.04 8.88
N LEU A 32 -0.31 6.58 7.82
CA LEU A 32 -0.25 7.17 6.49
C LEU A 32 -0.64 8.65 6.48
N VAL A 33 -1.79 9.00 7.08
CA VAL A 33 -2.27 10.40 7.13
C VAL A 33 -1.34 11.29 7.97
N SER A 34 -0.69 10.74 8.99
CA SER A 34 0.27 11.47 9.84
C SER A 34 1.70 11.54 9.27
N SER A 35 1.95 10.88 8.13
CA SER A 35 3.32 10.72 7.62
C SER A 35 3.91 12.01 7.06
N THR A 36 5.14 12.34 7.48
CA THR A 36 5.92 13.48 6.97
C THR A 36 7.19 13.07 6.21
N ASN A 37 7.55 11.78 6.28
CA ASN A 37 8.70 11.20 5.58
C ASN A 37 8.30 9.92 4.82
N PHE A 38 9.09 9.54 3.81
CA PHE A 38 8.80 8.40 2.95
C PHE A 38 8.78 7.04 3.67
N ILE A 39 9.57 6.86 4.74
CA ILE A 39 9.53 5.60 5.51
C ILE A 39 8.19 5.44 6.21
N MET A 40 7.71 6.48 6.90
CA MET A 40 6.40 6.43 7.56
C MET A 40 5.26 6.26 6.56
N LEU A 41 5.35 6.93 5.40
CA LEU A 41 4.38 6.79 4.33
C LEU A 41 4.33 5.34 3.81
N TYR A 42 5.49 4.77 3.49
CA TYR A 42 5.60 3.38 3.04
C TYR A 42 5.11 2.39 4.10
N LEU A 43 5.49 2.59 5.37
CA LEU A 43 5.07 1.74 6.47
C LEU A 43 3.54 1.76 6.67
N GLY A 44 2.92 2.95 6.63
CA GLY A 44 1.46 3.07 6.74
C GLY A 44 0.74 2.36 5.59
N LEU A 45 1.24 2.52 4.35
CA LEU A 45 0.72 1.83 3.17
C LEU A 45 0.85 0.31 3.25
N GLU A 46 2.01 -0.20 3.68
CA GLU A 46 2.24 -1.65 3.76
C GLU A 46 1.47 -2.29 4.90
N LEU A 47 1.35 -1.62 6.06
CA LEU A 47 0.52 -2.11 7.15
C LEU A 47 -0.95 -2.22 6.72
N LEU A 48 -1.47 -1.21 6.02
CA LEU A 48 -2.80 -1.24 5.42
C LEU A 48 -2.94 -2.39 4.42
N ALA A 49 -1.97 -2.55 3.52
CA ALA A 49 -2.03 -3.52 2.44
C ALA A 49 -1.93 -4.96 2.92
N LEU A 50 -0.96 -5.29 3.78
CA LEU A 50 -0.79 -6.63 4.35
C LEU A 50 -2.02 -7.06 5.16
N SER A 51 -2.61 -6.12 5.92
CA SER A 51 -3.87 -6.36 6.62
C SER A 51 -5.01 -6.65 5.64
N GLY A 52 -5.08 -5.91 4.54
CA GLY A 52 -6.04 -6.13 3.45
C GLY A 52 -5.87 -7.49 2.78
N TYR A 53 -4.65 -7.90 2.44
CA TYR A 53 -4.37 -9.20 1.83
C TYR A 53 -4.80 -10.35 2.75
N ALA A 54 -4.51 -10.24 4.04
CA ALA A 54 -4.92 -11.23 5.04
C ALA A 54 -6.45 -11.27 5.22
N LEU A 55 -7.15 -10.12 5.11
CA LEU A 55 -8.61 -10.06 5.15
C LEU A 55 -9.25 -10.73 3.93
N VAL A 56 -8.67 -10.59 2.74
CA VAL A 56 -9.14 -11.30 1.54
C VAL A 56 -8.92 -12.80 1.70
N ALA A 57 -7.81 -13.22 2.31
CA ALA A 57 -7.48 -14.62 2.59
C ALA A 57 -8.15 -15.21 3.84
N LEU A 58 -9.11 -14.52 4.45
CA LEU A 58 -9.68 -14.90 5.75
C LEU A 58 -10.39 -16.27 5.67
N ASP A 59 -11.11 -16.52 4.57
CA ASP A 59 -11.69 -17.83 4.29
C ASP A 59 -10.64 -18.71 3.60
N ARG A 60 -9.96 -19.54 4.39
CA ARG A 60 -8.83 -20.36 3.94
C ARG A 60 -9.27 -21.63 3.21
N ASP A 61 -10.51 -22.05 3.43
CA ASP A 61 -11.08 -23.27 2.84
C ASP A 61 -11.72 -22.99 1.48
N ALA A 62 -12.07 -21.73 1.19
CA ALA A 62 -12.59 -21.31 -0.10
C ALA A 62 -11.46 -21.12 -1.14
N PRO A 63 -11.38 -21.94 -2.20
CA PRO A 63 -10.31 -21.83 -3.21
C PRO A 63 -10.34 -20.48 -3.95
N LEU A 64 -11.53 -19.91 -4.17
CA LEU A 64 -11.68 -18.60 -4.80
C LEU A 64 -11.10 -17.46 -3.94
N SER A 65 -11.28 -17.55 -2.62
CA SER A 65 -10.71 -16.60 -1.65
C SER A 65 -9.18 -16.66 -1.68
N ALA A 66 -8.61 -17.87 -1.64
CA ALA A 66 -7.17 -18.08 -1.73
C ALA A 66 -6.57 -17.58 -3.06
N GLU A 67 -7.22 -17.86 -4.19
CA GLU A 67 -6.78 -17.37 -5.51
C GLU A 67 -6.83 -15.83 -5.58
N SER A 68 -7.91 -15.23 -5.10
CA SER A 68 -8.09 -13.77 -5.09
C SER A 68 -7.06 -13.08 -4.21
N ALA A 69 -6.81 -13.62 -3.01
CA ALA A 69 -5.78 -13.11 -2.11
C ALA A 69 -4.38 -13.22 -2.72
N MET A 70 -4.07 -14.32 -3.40
CA MET A 70 -2.78 -14.50 -4.09
C MET A 70 -2.59 -13.47 -5.21
N LYS A 71 -3.61 -13.26 -6.05
CA LYS A 71 -3.57 -12.24 -7.12
C LYS A 71 -3.34 -10.85 -6.54
N TYR A 72 -4.12 -10.50 -5.51
CA TYR A 72 -4.03 -9.19 -4.87
C TYR A 72 -2.67 -8.97 -4.19
N PHE A 73 -2.15 -10.00 -3.49
CA PHE A 73 -0.83 -9.94 -2.85
C PHE A 73 0.31 -9.80 -3.87
N VAL A 74 0.34 -10.64 -4.91
CA VAL A 74 1.44 -10.63 -5.90
C VAL A 74 1.47 -9.32 -6.66
N LEU A 75 0.33 -8.88 -7.18
CA LEU A 75 0.25 -7.62 -7.91
C LEU A 75 0.56 -6.42 -7.00
N GLY A 76 0.09 -6.47 -5.75
CA GLY A 76 0.38 -5.46 -4.74
C GLY A 76 1.83 -5.41 -4.28
N ALA A 77 2.52 -6.56 -4.20
CA ALA A 77 3.93 -6.64 -3.87
C ALA A 77 4.80 -6.05 -5.00
N ILE A 78 4.45 -6.30 -6.26
CA ILE A 78 5.12 -5.69 -7.41
C ILE A 78 4.94 -4.18 -7.39
N ALA A 79 3.72 -3.69 -7.18
CA ALA A 79 3.44 -2.25 -7.08
C ALA A 79 4.18 -1.59 -5.90
N SER A 80 4.28 -2.29 -4.76
CA SER A 80 5.05 -1.85 -3.61
C SER A 80 6.54 -1.77 -3.90
N GLY A 81 7.09 -2.75 -4.62
CA GLY A 81 8.48 -2.72 -5.08
C GLY A 81 8.76 -1.55 -6.02
N LEU A 82 7.85 -1.24 -6.95
CA LEU A 82 7.95 -0.07 -7.82
C LEU A 82 7.92 1.24 -7.01
N LEU A 83 6.99 1.36 -6.05
CA LEU A 83 6.91 2.51 -5.15
C LEU A 83 8.23 2.72 -4.39
N LEU A 84 8.74 1.66 -3.77
CA LEU A 84 9.97 1.69 -2.98
C LEU A 84 11.19 2.04 -3.84
N TYR A 85 11.24 1.53 -5.07
CA TYR A 85 12.29 1.88 -6.02
C TYR A 85 12.24 3.36 -6.42
N GLY A 86 11.05 3.90 -6.68
CA GLY A 86 10.86 5.34 -6.94
C GLY A 86 11.30 6.21 -5.75
N MET A 87 10.92 5.81 -4.52
CA MET A 87 11.37 6.47 -3.29
C MET A 87 12.89 6.40 -3.10
N SER A 88 13.50 5.26 -3.44
CA SER A 88 14.95 5.08 -3.38
C SER A 88 15.70 6.03 -4.32
N ILE A 89 15.18 6.25 -5.53
CA ILE A 89 15.77 7.23 -6.46
C ILE A 89 15.63 8.65 -5.90
N LEU A 90 14.46 9.02 -5.37
CA LEU A 90 14.25 10.34 -4.76
C LEU A 90 15.16 10.57 -3.55
N TYR A 91 15.38 9.53 -2.75
CA TYR A 91 16.37 9.53 -1.67
C TYR A 91 17.80 9.70 -2.22
N GLY A 92 18.17 8.97 -3.27
CA GLY A 92 19.51 9.07 -3.89
C GLY A 92 19.82 10.47 -4.44
N ILE A 93 18.79 11.22 -4.83
CA ILE A 93 18.92 12.58 -5.37
C ILE A 93 18.95 13.64 -4.25
N SER A 94 18.12 13.47 -3.22
CA SER A 94 17.95 14.46 -2.15
C SER A 94 18.85 14.24 -0.94
N GLY A 95 19.30 13.01 -0.71
CA GLY A 95 19.97 12.59 0.53
C GLY A 95 19.06 12.53 1.75
N SER A 96 17.75 12.74 1.58
CA SER A 96 16.78 12.81 2.67
C SER A 96 15.55 11.96 2.41
N LEU A 97 14.88 11.60 3.49
CA LEU A 97 13.60 10.90 3.49
C LEU A 97 12.44 11.83 3.85
N ASP A 98 12.75 13.04 4.34
CA ASP A 98 11.75 14.04 4.67
C ASP A 98 11.15 14.63 3.39
N ILE A 99 9.82 14.68 3.32
CA ILE A 99 9.10 15.08 2.10
C ILE A 99 9.38 16.55 1.75
N GLN A 100 9.57 17.42 2.75
CA GLN A 100 9.86 18.84 2.52
C GLN A 100 11.28 19.00 1.99
N GLU A 101 12.25 18.30 2.55
CA GLU A 101 13.65 18.32 2.07
C GLU A 101 13.78 17.73 0.66
N ILE A 102 13.02 16.68 0.34
CA ILE A 102 12.97 16.14 -1.02
C ILE A 102 12.40 17.19 -1.99
N ALA A 103 11.31 17.86 -1.62
CA ALA A 103 10.68 18.88 -2.46
C ALA A 103 11.63 20.05 -2.74
N THR A 104 12.39 20.51 -1.74
CA THR A 104 13.39 21.57 -1.93
C THR A 104 14.56 21.08 -2.79
N ALA A 105 15.09 19.87 -2.56
CA ALA A 105 16.19 19.32 -3.35
C ALA A 105 15.82 19.16 -4.84
N VAL A 106 14.59 18.74 -5.12
CA VAL A 106 14.08 18.58 -6.50
C VAL A 106 13.94 19.93 -7.21
N ALA A 107 13.58 21.00 -6.49
CA ALA A 107 13.44 22.33 -7.07
C ALA A 107 14.77 22.94 -7.56
N HIS A 108 15.92 22.50 -7.04
CA HIS A 108 17.23 23.07 -7.33
C HIS A 108 17.95 22.47 -8.56
N GLY A 109 17.21 22.11 -9.60
CA GLY A 109 17.79 21.86 -10.93
C GLY A 109 18.22 20.41 -11.21
N GLN A 110 17.46 19.43 -10.70
CA GLN A 110 17.69 18.03 -11.02
C GLN A 110 17.35 17.70 -12.48
N SER A 111 18.00 16.67 -13.04
CA SER A 111 17.68 16.18 -14.38
C SER A 111 16.20 15.79 -14.47
N MET A 112 15.46 16.48 -15.33
CA MET A 112 14.03 16.25 -15.55
C MET A 112 13.74 14.77 -15.88
N ALA A 113 14.66 14.11 -16.60
CA ALA A 113 14.52 12.70 -16.94
C ALA A 113 14.56 11.78 -15.71
N VAL A 114 15.47 12.04 -14.77
CA VAL A 114 15.59 11.23 -13.55
C VAL A 114 14.38 11.45 -12.65
N LEU A 115 13.94 12.71 -12.50
CA LEU A 115 12.77 13.04 -11.71
C LEU A 115 11.50 12.40 -12.29
N ALA A 116 11.29 12.51 -13.61
CA ALA A 116 10.15 11.90 -14.29
C ALA A 116 10.14 10.38 -14.10
N PHE A 117 11.31 9.74 -14.19
CA PHE A 117 11.45 8.30 -13.98
C PHE A 117 11.10 7.91 -12.53
N ALA A 118 11.64 8.62 -11.53
CA ALA A 118 11.36 8.36 -10.12
C ALA A 118 9.88 8.55 -9.77
N LEU A 119 9.28 9.67 -10.21
CA LEU A 119 7.87 9.97 -9.98
C LEU A 119 6.95 8.99 -10.69
N THR A 120 7.31 8.50 -11.88
CA THR A 120 6.53 7.48 -12.58
C THR A 120 6.39 6.22 -11.73
N PHE A 121 7.49 5.75 -11.13
CA PHE A 121 7.47 4.58 -10.26
C PHE A 121 6.63 4.79 -8.99
N VAL A 122 6.75 5.97 -8.37
CA VAL A 122 5.90 6.35 -7.22
C VAL A 122 4.42 6.37 -7.60
N VAL A 123 4.08 7.00 -8.73
CA VAL A 123 2.70 7.12 -9.20
C VAL A 123 2.12 5.76 -9.56
N ILE A 124 2.87 4.86 -10.20
CA ILE A 124 2.42 3.49 -10.49
C ILE A 124 2.07 2.76 -9.20
N GLY A 125 2.94 2.83 -8.19
CA GLY A 125 2.72 2.20 -6.89
C GLY A 125 1.45 2.70 -6.21
N LEU A 126 1.23 4.02 -6.20
CA LEU A 126 0.03 4.63 -5.63
C LEU A 126 -1.24 4.32 -6.45
N ALA A 127 -1.16 4.43 -7.78
CA ALA A 127 -2.29 4.18 -8.67
C ALA A 127 -2.81 2.75 -8.57
N PHE A 128 -1.90 1.77 -8.39
CA PHE A 128 -2.28 0.40 -8.09
C PHE A 128 -3.08 0.26 -6.80
N LYS A 129 -2.61 0.89 -5.70
CA LYS A 129 -3.29 0.84 -4.38
C LYS A 129 -4.68 1.50 -4.44
N PHE A 130 -4.91 2.46 -5.34
CA PHE A 130 -6.21 3.07 -5.59
C PHE A 130 -7.10 2.30 -6.59
N GLY A 131 -6.58 1.27 -7.26
CA GLY A 131 -7.30 0.60 -8.35
C GLY A 131 -7.57 1.53 -9.54
N ALA A 132 -6.72 2.54 -9.76
CA ALA A 132 -6.87 3.49 -10.85
C ALA A 132 -6.51 2.86 -12.20
N VAL A 133 -7.19 3.24 -13.28
CA VAL A 133 -6.84 2.82 -14.66
C VAL A 133 -5.42 3.29 -15.00
N PRO A 134 -4.52 2.45 -15.55
CA PRO A 134 -4.71 1.06 -16.03
C PRO A 134 -4.43 -0.06 -15.01
N PHE A 135 -4.17 0.23 -13.74
CA PHE A 135 -3.72 -0.70 -12.69
C PHE A 135 -4.86 -1.34 -11.87
N HIS A 136 -6.01 -1.61 -12.48
CA HIS A 136 -7.23 -2.14 -11.83
C HIS A 136 -7.42 -3.67 -12.00
N MET A 137 -6.37 -4.38 -12.41
CA MET A 137 -6.44 -5.76 -12.90
C MET A 137 -6.50 -6.85 -11.80
N TRP A 138 -6.48 -6.46 -10.53
CA TRP A 138 -6.37 -7.34 -9.37
C TRP A 138 -7.73 -7.77 -8.81
#